data_AF-A0A7L7W2Z2-F1
#
_entry.id   AF-A0A7L7W2Z2-F1
#
_cell.length_a   1.000
_cell.length_b   1.000
_cell.length_c   1.000
_cell.angle_alpha   90.00
_cell.angle_beta   90.00
_cell.angle_gamma   90.00
#
_symmetry.space_group_name_H-M   'P 1'
#
loop_
_entity.id
_entity.type
_entity.pdbx_description
1 polymer ?
#
loop_
_entity_poly.entity_id
_entity_poly.type
_entity_poly.pdbx_seq_one_letter_code
_entity_poly.pdbx_strand_id
1 'polypeptide(L)'
;MAEIPATDTMPAREQAAFKAAYAAFRSATDPQDERTLRKLAVVVVSALDAGWSRRSIAEGLGINREKVARLALLQDVPRIKVDPFATGTEFPAKAVAAYRRYEDEVNLRRILTERTFAGAVRAANAAGWSNPRLGAIVGLTGERMRQIAEMHLSSDGVSIPCFTPYAKSPKPKPSKRRERPSLSAEEKAEMLRLAEAAKKATKRVGRRLGPAPSAEEVKELQDALAAREASEELSDLIIAARNRGVPWTDLDDACGYARGSAQVRAVRHGYGQGWSSLPVYTPTQLDGSVQQKLAAVQGGA
;
A
#
# COMPACT_ATOMS: atom_id res chain seq x y z
N MET A 1 -24.63 -27.11 15.70
CA MET A 1 -24.40 -25.69 15.36
C MET A 1 -23.69 -25.67 14.02
N ALA A 2 -24.28 -25.04 12.99
CA ALA A 2 -23.62 -24.95 11.68
C ALA A 2 -22.40 -24.03 11.78
N GLU A 3 -21.24 -24.48 11.32
CA GLU A 3 -20.04 -23.64 11.21
C GLU A 3 -20.32 -22.53 10.21
N ILE A 4 -20.32 -21.28 10.69
CA ILE A 4 -20.42 -20.10 9.81
C ILE A 4 -19.07 -20.01 9.08
N PRO A 5 -19.04 -20.09 7.74
CA PRO A 5 -17.80 -19.99 6.99
C PRO A 5 -17.15 -18.63 7.25
N ALA A 6 -15.83 -18.63 7.47
CA ALA A 6 -15.09 -17.40 7.68
C ALA A 6 -15.13 -16.55 6.39
N THR A 7 -15.90 -15.46 6.41
CA THR A 7 -16.01 -14.52 5.29
C THR A 7 -15.30 -13.22 5.66
N ASP A 8 -14.07 -13.06 5.15
CA ASP A 8 -13.33 -11.80 5.30
C ASP A 8 -13.88 -10.68 4.39
N THR A 9 -14.81 -11.00 3.50
CA THR A 9 -15.50 -10.07 2.61
C THR A 9 -17.01 -10.19 2.76
N MET A 10 -17.71 -9.06 2.72
CA MET A 10 -19.17 -9.05 2.80
C MET A 10 -19.75 -9.81 1.60
N PRO A 11 -20.80 -10.63 1.77
CA PRO A 11 -21.43 -11.34 0.65
C PRO A 11 -21.81 -10.38 -0.50
N ALA A 12 -21.60 -10.79 -1.75
CA ALA A 12 -21.79 -9.92 -2.92
C ALA A 12 -23.20 -9.32 -3.01
N ARG A 13 -24.22 -10.08 -2.62
CA ARG A 13 -25.62 -9.61 -2.54
C ARG A 13 -25.78 -8.47 -1.53
N GLU A 14 -25.15 -8.59 -0.37
CA GLU A 14 -25.20 -7.56 0.68
C GLU A 14 -24.40 -6.32 0.27
N GLN A 15 -23.24 -6.49 -0.36
CA GLN A 15 -22.50 -5.38 -0.94
C GLN A 15 -23.33 -4.64 -2.00
N ALA A 16 -24.03 -5.36 -2.88
CA ALA A 16 -24.89 -4.76 -3.89
C ALA A 16 -26.06 -3.99 -3.26
N ALA A 17 -26.72 -4.55 -2.24
CA ALA A 17 -27.78 -3.87 -1.51
C ALA A 17 -27.27 -2.61 -0.79
N PHE A 18 -26.09 -2.69 -0.17
CA PHE A 18 -25.46 -1.55 0.50
C PHE A 18 -25.08 -0.43 -0.48
N LYS A 19 -24.49 -0.79 -1.63
CA LYS A 19 -24.19 0.14 -2.73
C LYS A 19 -25.46 0.79 -3.29
N ALA A 20 -26.54 0.04 -3.46
CA ALA A 20 -27.82 0.57 -3.93
C ALA A 20 -28.42 1.56 -2.92
N ALA A 21 -28.41 1.24 -1.63
CA ALA A 21 -28.86 2.15 -0.58
C ALA A 21 -28.04 3.46 -0.56
N TYR A 22 -26.71 3.35 -0.71
CA TYR A 22 -25.83 4.52 -0.81
C TYR A 22 -26.11 5.36 -2.05
N ALA A 23 -26.28 4.73 -3.22
CA ALA A 23 -26.58 5.44 -4.46
C ALA A 23 -27.89 6.22 -4.36
N ALA A 24 -28.92 5.61 -3.75
CA ALA A 24 -30.21 6.26 -3.49
C ALA A 24 -30.08 7.44 -2.53
N PHE A 25 -29.34 7.27 -1.44
CA PHE A 25 -29.00 8.35 -0.50
C PHE A 25 -28.29 9.51 -1.21
N ARG A 26 -27.22 9.21 -1.96
CA ARG A 26 -26.42 10.23 -2.67
C ARG A 26 -27.29 11.02 -3.64
N SER A 27 -28.07 10.34 -4.48
CA SER A 27 -28.99 10.99 -5.42
C SER A 27 -30.04 11.84 -4.71
N ALA A 28 -30.60 11.40 -3.58
CA ALA A 28 -31.62 12.19 -2.88
C ALA A 28 -31.06 13.42 -2.14
N THR A 29 -29.76 13.40 -1.80
CA THR A 29 -29.07 14.54 -1.17
C THR A 29 -28.43 15.51 -2.18
N ASP A 30 -28.35 15.12 -3.46
CA ASP A 30 -27.71 15.94 -4.49
C ASP A 30 -28.63 17.11 -4.88
N PRO A 31 -28.21 18.37 -4.69
CA PRO A 31 -29.00 19.54 -5.07
C PRO A 31 -29.20 19.65 -6.60
N GLN A 32 -28.46 18.88 -7.40
CA GLN A 32 -28.58 18.81 -8.86
C GLN A 32 -29.27 17.53 -9.33
N ASP A 33 -29.86 16.73 -8.44
CA ASP A 33 -30.58 15.51 -8.80
C ASP A 33 -31.71 15.81 -9.79
N GLU A 34 -31.56 15.34 -11.02
CA GLU A 34 -32.46 15.64 -12.12
C GLU A 34 -33.91 15.22 -11.81
N ARG A 35 -34.10 14.08 -11.13
CA ARG A 35 -35.43 13.60 -10.73
C ARG A 35 -36.12 14.57 -9.77
N THR A 36 -35.37 15.10 -8.82
CA THR A 36 -35.83 16.11 -7.87
C THR A 36 -36.14 17.43 -8.57
N LEU A 37 -35.21 17.92 -9.39
CA LEU A 37 -35.39 19.17 -10.12
C LEU A 37 -36.55 19.10 -11.11
N ARG A 38 -36.71 18.01 -11.87
CA ARG A 38 -37.84 17.81 -12.80
C ARG A 38 -39.17 17.88 -12.07
N LYS A 39 -39.26 17.31 -10.87
CA LYS A 39 -40.50 17.31 -10.09
C LYS A 39 -40.90 18.72 -9.64
N LEU A 40 -39.94 19.51 -9.18
CA LEU A 40 -40.16 20.91 -8.80
C LEU A 40 -40.39 21.82 -10.02
N ALA A 41 -39.79 21.50 -11.16
CA ALA A 41 -39.91 22.29 -12.39
C ALA A 41 -41.32 22.25 -13.00
N VAL A 42 -42.14 21.23 -12.70
CA VAL A 42 -43.51 21.09 -13.22
C VAL A 42 -44.31 22.38 -13.07
N VAL A 43 -44.30 22.98 -11.88
CA VAL A 43 -45.06 24.21 -11.61
C VAL A 43 -44.40 25.42 -12.26
N VAL A 44 -43.07 25.52 -12.19
CA VAL A 44 -42.34 26.67 -12.74
C VAL A 44 -42.51 26.77 -14.24
N VAL A 45 -42.32 25.68 -14.97
CA VAL A 45 -42.41 25.70 -16.44
C VAL A 45 -43.86 25.91 -16.88
N SER A 46 -44.83 25.27 -16.21
CA SER A 46 -46.26 25.49 -16.51
C SER A 46 -46.69 26.95 -16.25
N ALA A 47 -46.14 27.60 -15.21
CA ALA A 47 -46.42 29.00 -14.93
C ALA A 47 -45.78 29.94 -15.96
N LEU A 48 -44.56 29.63 -16.42
CA LEU A 48 -43.94 30.38 -17.51
C LEU A 48 -44.74 30.27 -18.81
N ASP A 49 -45.19 29.06 -19.15
CA ASP A 49 -46.05 28.82 -20.32
C ASP A 49 -47.40 29.57 -20.21
N ALA A 50 -47.91 29.75 -18.98
CA ALA A 50 -49.09 30.56 -18.68
C ALA A 50 -48.83 32.08 -18.63
N GLY A 51 -47.62 32.53 -18.97
CA GLY A 51 -47.26 33.95 -19.09
C GLY A 51 -46.81 34.62 -17.79
N TRP A 52 -46.60 33.88 -16.70
CA TRP A 52 -46.13 34.46 -15.44
C TRP A 52 -44.65 34.86 -15.52
N SER A 53 -44.31 36.03 -15.00
CA SER A 53 -42.91 36.46 -14.93
C SER A 53 -42.13 35.62 -13.92
N ARG A 54 -40.82 35.43 -14.17
CA ARG A 54 -39.91 34.75 -13.22
C ARG A 54 -39.90 35.42 -11.85
N ARG A 55 -40.11 36.74 -11.78
CA ARG A 55 -40.21 37.50 -10.53
C ARG A 55 -41.45 37.07 -9.75
N SER A 56 -42.61 37.07 -10.39
CA SER A 56 -43.89 36.70 -9.77
C SER A 56 -43.89 35.24 -9.31
N ILE A 57 -43.30 34.33 -10.10
CA ILE A 57 -43.14 32.92 -9.73
C ILE A 57 -42.24 32.78 -8.49
N ALA A 58 -41.08 33.45 -8.47
CA ALA A 58 -40.15 33.40 -7.35
C ALA A 58 -40.81 33.88 -6.05
N GLU A 59 -41.53 35.00 -6.13
CA GLU A 59 -42.26 35.59 -5.01
C GLU A 59 -43.39 34.67 -4.53
N GLY A 60 -44.26 34.21 -5.43
CA GLY A 60 -45.39 33.34 -5.09
C GLY A 60 -44.99 31.97 -4.53
N LEU A 61 -43.88 31.40 -5.00
CA LEU A 61 -43.35 30.13 -4.49
C LEU A 61 -42.42 30.30 -3.27
N GLY A 62 -42.02 31.54 -2.93
CA GLY A 62 -41.06 31.81 -1.86
C GLY A 62 -39.68 31.20 -2.13
N ILE A 63 -39.21 31.25 -3.39
CA ILE A 63 -37.89 30.75 -3.80
C ILE A 63 -37.09 31.84 -4.50
N ASN A 64 -35.77 31.69 -4.57
CA ASN A 64 -34.94 32.67 -5.27
C ASN A 64 -35.14 32.61 -6.81
N ARG A 65 -34.91 33.73 -7.48
CA ARG A 65 -35.05 33.83 -8.95
C ARG A 65 -34.09 32.91 -9.71
N GLU A 66 -32.93 32.64 -9.14
CA GLU A 66 -31.94 31.72 -9.73
C GLU A 66 -32.45 30.27 -9.77
N LYS A 67 -33.14 29.80 -8.72
CA LYS A 67 -33.78 28.48 -8.70
C LYS A 67 -34.90 28.42 -9.73
N VAL A 68 -35.70 29.49 -9.87
CA VAL A 68 -36.69 29.58 -10.96
C VAL A 68 -36.01 29.47 -12.32
N ALA A 69 -34.94 30.24 -12.56
CA ALA A 69 -34.20 30.20 -13.82
C ALA A 69 -33.64 28.81 -14.09
N ARG A 70 -33.06 28.13 -13.09
CA ARG A 70 -32.54 26.78 -13.21
C ARG A 70 -33.63 25.75 -13.52
N LEU A 71 -34.74 25.80 -12.79
CA LEU A 71 -35.88 24.89 -13.01
C LEU A 71 -36.51 25.11 -14.40
N ALA A 72 -36.49 26.36 -14.89
CA ALA A 72 -36.99 26.71 -16.22
C ALA A 72 -36.12 26.16 -17.37
N LEU A 73 -34.86 25.79 -17.13
CA LEU A 73 -34.00 25.19 -18.15
C LEU A 73 -34.32 23.72 -18.40
N LEU A 74 -35.12 23.08 -17.54
CA LEU A 74 -35.46 21.67 -17.71
C LEU A 74 -36.51 21.49 -18.80
N GLN A 75 -36.12 20.74 -19.83
CA GLN A 75 -36.98 20.33 -20.94
C GLN A 75 -37.74 19.04 -20.57
N ASP A 76 -38.83 18.76 -21.30
CA ASP A 76 -39.64 17.54 -21.15
C ASP A 76 -40.16 17.28 -19.73
N VAL A 77 -40.66 18.33 -19.09
CA VAL A 77 -41.30 18.26 -17.77
C VAL A 77 -42.81 18.21 -17.95
N PRO A 78 -43.55 17.30 -17.26
CA PRO A 78 -45.01 17.27 -17.30
C PRO A 78 -45.62 18.64 -17.01
N ARG A 79 -46.69 18.99 -17.72
CA ARG A 79 -47.40 20.27 -17.54
C ARG A 79 -48.63 20.09 -16.68
N ILE A 80 -48.88 21.06 -15.81
CA ILE A 80 -50.12 21.19 -15.06
C ILE A 80 -50.85 22.44 -15.51
N LYS A 81 -52.17 22.47 -15.35
CA LYS A 81 -52.94 23.68 -15.64
C LYS A 81 -52.62 24.75 -14.60
N VAL A 82 -52.12 25.89 -15.06
CA VAL A 82 -51.93 27.11 -14.28
C VAL A 82 -52.77 28.19 -14.93
N ASP A 83 -53.47 29.00 -14.13
CA ASP A 83 -54.31 30.07 -14.66
C ASP A 83 -53.42 31.11 -15.38
N PRO A 84 -53.80 31.58 -16.59
CA PRO A 84 -53.03 32.58 -17.32
C PRO A 84 -52.79 33.85 -16.52
N PHE A 85 -51.64 34.48 -16.70
CA PHE A 85 -51.35 35.76 -16.07
C PHE A 85 -52.35 36.83 -16.51
N ALA A 86 -52.87 37.58 -15.54
CA ALA A 86 -53.64 38.81 -15.75
C ALA A 86 -53.09 39.94 -14.87
N THR A 87 -53.05 41.15 -15.39
CA THR A 87 -52.52 42.32 -14.67
C THR A 87 -53.24 42.53 -13.33
N GLY A 88 -52.48 42.69 -12.25
CA GLY A 88 -53.01 42.89 -10.90
C GLY A 88 -53.42 41.60 -10.17
N THR A 89 -53.20 40.42 -10.76
CA THR A 89 -53.51 39.14 -10.09
C THR A 89 -52.30 38.58 -9.35
N GLU A 90 -52.57 38.00 -8.18
CA GLU A 90 -51.58 37.28 -7.38
C GLU A 90 -51.29 35.90 -7.97
N PHE A 91 -50.11 35.36 -7.66
CA PHE A 91 -49.71 34.04 -8.16
C PHE A 91 -50.69 32.95 -7.68
N PRO A 92 -51.15 32.03 -8.56
CA PRO A 92 -52.29 31.18 -8.24
C PRO A 92 -52.02 30.26 -7.04
N ALA A 93 -52.87 30.33 -6.01
CA ALA A 93 -52.73 29.52 -4.80
C ALA A 93 -52.68 28.00 -5.08
N LYS A 94 -53.39 27.54 -6.11
CA LYS A 94 -53.34 26.13 -6.56
C LYS A 94 -51.96 25.73 -7.07
N ALA A 95 -51.25 26.63 -7.76
CA ALA A 95 -49.88 26.39 -8.23
C ALA A 95 -48.90 26.34 -7.05
N VAL A 96 -49.07 27.23 -6.06
CA VAL A 96 -48.30 27.20 -4.81
C VAL A 96 -48.50 25.87 -4.07
N ALA A 97 -49.75 25.43 -3.89
CA ALA A 97 -50.07 24.17 -3.23
C ALA A 97 -49.48 22.95 -3.96
N ALA A 98 -49.52 22.96 -5.30
CA ALA A 98 -48.89 21.92 -6.11
C ALA A 98 -47.36 21.89 -5.93
N TYR A 99 -46.72 23.05 -5.91
CA TYR A 99 -45.27 23.14 -5.70
C TYR A 99 -44.87 22.64 -4.31
N ARG A 100 -45.61 23.04 -3.26
CA ARG A 100 -45.37 22.57 -1.89
C ARG A 100 -45.53 21.06 -1.77
N ARG A 101 -46.55 20.48 -2.41
CA ARG A 101 -46.70 19.01 -2.47
C ARG A 101 -45.48 18.33 -3.09
N TYR A 102 -44.96 18.85 -4.21
CA TYR A 102 -43.75 18.29 -4.82
C TYR A 102 -42.51 18.46 -3.95
N GLU A 103 -42.40 19.58 -3.24
CA GLU A 103 -41.33 19.82 -2.26
C GLU A 103 -41.42 18.82 -1.08
N ASP A 104 -42.61 18.57 -0.56
CA ASP A 104 -42.86 17.57 0.48
C ASP A 104 -42.50 16.16 0.00
N GLU A 105 -42.85 15.79 -1.24
CA GLU A 105 -42.48 14.49 -1.81
C GLU A 105 -40.96 14.33 -2.00
N VAL A 106 -40.27 15.40 -2.41
CA VAL A 106 -38.80 15.43 -2.50
C VAL A 106 -38.16 15.30 -1.11
N ASN A 107 -38.64 16.07 -0.14
CA ASN A 107 -38.17 16.03 1.24
C ASN A 107 -38.42 14.66 1.88
N LEU A 108 -39.60 14.09 1.66
CA LEU A 108 -39.94 12.75 2.13
C LEU A 108 -39.00 11.70 1.53
N ARG A 109 -38.76 11.74 0.21
CA ARG A 109 -37.78 10.85 -0.44
C ARG A 109 -36.42 10.98 0.22
N ARG A 110 -35.93 12.20 0.41
CA ARG A 110 -34.65 12.47 1.07
C ARG A 110 -34.62 11.83 2.46
N ILE A 111 -35.58 12.14 3.33
CA ILE A 111 -35.68 11.58 4.68
C ILE A 111 -35.69 10.04 4.64
N LEU A 112 -36.49 9.42 3.78
CA LEU A 112 -36.57 7.96 3.69
C LEU A 112 -35.24 7.34 3.26
N THR A 113 -34.54 7.94 2.29
CA THR A 113 -33.22 7.45 1.86
C THR A 113 -32.12 7.66 2.91
N GLU A 114 -32.15 8.78 3.64
CA GLU A 114 -31.25 9.04 4.78
C GLU A 114 -31.47 8.00 5.88
N ARG A 115 -32.72 7.74 6.27
CA ARG A 115 -33.10 6.72 7.25
C ARG A 115 -32.67 5.31 6.81
N THR A 116 -32.91 4.97 5.55
CA THR A 116 -32.56 3.67 4.97
C THR A 116 -31.05 3.44 5.00
N PHE A 117 -30.26 4.41 4.54
CA PHE A 117 -28.82 4.24 4.48
C PHE A 117 -28.18 4.25 5.88
N ALA A 118 -28.54 5.20 6.75
CA ALA A 118 -28.07 5.20 8.13
C ALA A 118 -28.44 3.91 8.87
N GLY A 119 -29.66 3.41 8.66
CA GLY A 119 -30.12 2.12 9.16
C GLY A 119 -29.28 0.94 8.65
N ALA A 120 -28.95 0.93 7.35
CA ALA A 120 -28.08 -0.09 6.76
C ALA A 120 -26.66 -0.08 7.35
N VAL A 121 -26.08 1.10 7.57
CA VAL A 121 -24.76 1.22 8.22
C VAL A 121 -24.82 0.66 9.65
N ARG A 122 -25.85 1.01 10.43
CA ARG A 122 -26.02 0.48 11.79
C ARG A 122 -26.24 -1.03 11.81
N ALA A 123 -27.05 -1.57 10.92
CA ALA A 123 -27.30 -3.00 10.82
C ALA A 123 -26.02 -3.77 10.46
N ALA A 124 -25.21 -3.24 9.52
CA ALA A 124 -23.93 -3.85 9.17
C ALA A 124 -22.93 -3.77 10.33
N ASN A 125 -22.85 -2.64 11.05
CA ASN A 125 -22.03 -2.51 12.26
C ASN A 125 -22.48 -3.47 13.37
N ALA A 126 -23.78 -3.66 13.57
CA ALA A 126 -24.33 -4.63 14.53
C ALA A 126 -23.98 -6.07 14.15
N ALA A 127 -23.87 -6.36 12.85
CA ALA A 127 -23.35 -7.63 12.33
C ALA A 127 -21.81 -7.73 12.43
N GLY A 128 -21.11 -6.73 12.96
CA GLY A 128 -19.65 -6.76 13.20
C GLY A 128 -18.80 -6.26 12.03
N TRP A 129 -19.40 -5.73 10.96
CA TRP A 129 -18.66 -5.10 9.87
C TRP A 129 -18.12 -3.75 10.32
N SER A 130 -16.83 -3.47 10.10
CA SER A 130 -16.23 -2.21 10.53
C SER A 130 -16.51 -1.05 9.56
N ASN A 131 -16.68 0.16 10.10
CA ASN A 131 -16.87 1.38 9.30
C ASN A 131 -15.83 1.58 8.17
N PRO A 132 -14.52 1.30 8.36
CA PRO A 132 -13.55 1.36 7.26
C PRO A 132 -13.86 0.39 6.11
N ARG A 133 -14.32 -0.83 6.42
CA ARG A 133 -14.72 -1.81 5.39
C ARG A 133 -15.97 -1.37 4.66
N LEU A 134 -16.97 -0.88 5.39
CA LEU A 134 -18.19 -0.33 4.81
C LEU A 134 -17.89 0.87 3.91
N GLY A 135 -17.01 1.76 4.34
CA GLY A 135 -16.56 2.91 3.54
C GLY A 135 -15.88 2.49 2.25
N ALA A 136 -15.00 1.48 2.30
CA ALA A 136 -14.33 0.94 1.12
C ALA A 136 -15.31 0.39 0.05
N ILE A 137 -16.46 -0.18 0.46
CA ILE A 137 -17.49 -0.69 -0.48
C ILE A 137 -18.08 0.44 -1.33
N VAL A 138 -18.22 1.65 -0.77
CA VAL A 138 -18.93 2.78 -1.40
C VAL A 138 -18.03 3.97 -1.74
N GLY A 139 -16.71 3.84 -1.54
CA GLY A 139 -15.73 4.90 -1.82
C GLY A 139 -15.75 6.05 -0.81
N LEU A 140 -16.11 5.79 0.45
CA LEU A 140 -16.11 6.76 1.54
C LEU A 140 -15.06 6.42 2.61
N THR A 141 -14.67 7.41 3.41
CA THR A 141 -13.81 7.18 4.57
C THR A 141 -14.59 6.48 5.68
N GLY A 142 -13.90 5.68 6.50
CA GLY A 142 -14.53 5.05 7.67
C GLY A 142 -15.11 6.06 8.66
N GLU A 143 -14.49 7.24 8.78
CA GLU A 143 -15.00 8.33 9.59
C GLU A 143 -16.33 8.88 9.07
N ARG A 144 -16.47 9.03 7.75
CA ARG A 144 -17.76 9.44 7.17
C ARG A 144 -18.86 8.42 7.45
N MET A 145 -18.52 7.13 7.40
CA MET A 145 -19.46 6.06 7.77
C MET A 145 -19.87 6.10 9.25
N ARG A 146 -18.92 6.42 10.14
CA ARG A 146 -19.20 6.63 11.57
C ARG A 146 -20.22 7.75 11.78
N GLN A 147 -19.99 8.91 11.17
CA GLN A 147 -20.91 10.06 11.25
C GLN A 147 -22.32 9.72 10.76
N ILE A 148 -22.43 8.95 9.68
CA ILE A 148 -23.72 8.51 9.13
C ILE A 148 -24.42 7.53 10.08
N ALA A 149 -23.68 6.61 10.71
CA ALA A 149 -24.23 5.70 11.70
C ALA A 149 -24.79 6.43 12.94
N GLU A 150 -24.12 7.52 13.35
CA GLU A 150 -24.48 8.37 14.49
C GLU A 150 -25.66 9.31 14.22
N MET A 151 -26.12 9.42 12.97
CA MET A 151 -27.37 10.13 12.69
C MET A 151 -28.50 9.42 13.43
N HIS A 152 -29.04 10.05 14.49
CA HIS A 152 -30.13 9.56 15.33
C HIS A 152 -31.49 9.57 14.60
N LEU A 153 -31.54 8.89 13.46
CA LEU A 153 -32.71 8.72 12.63
C LEU A 153 -33.39 7.39 13.00
N SER A 154 -34.68 7.43 13.33
CA SER A 154 -35.47 6.21 13.51
C SER A 154 -35.44 5.37 12.22
N SER A 155 -35.48 4.05 12.38
CA SER A 155 -35.55 3.08 11.28
C SER A 155 -36.99 2.67 10.92
N ASP A 156 -38.01 3.23 11.58
CA ASP A 156 -39.40 2.79 11.45
C ASP A 156 -39.98 3.10 10.05
N GLY A 157 -40.56 2.10 9.40
CA GLY A 157 -41.21 2.28 8.09
C GLY A 157 -40.24 2.35 6.91
N VAL A 158 -38.97 1.99 7.08
CA VAL A 158 -38.02 1.78 5.97
C VAL A 158 -37.49 0.34 5.95
N SER A 159 -37.24 -0.19 4.76
CA SER A 159 -36.64 -1.51 4.59
C SER A 159 -35.12 -1.42 4.71
N ILE A 160 -34.56 -2.08 5.73
CA ILE A 160 -33.11 -2.12 5.96
C ILE A 160 -32.57 -3.48 5.49
N PRO A 161 -31.49 -3.52 4.68
CA PRO A 161 -30.86 -4.77 4.30
C PRO A 161 -30.38 -5.56 5.54
N CYS A 162 -30.56 -6.87 5.52
CA CYS A 162 -29.95 -7.75 6.52
C CYS A 162 -28.50 -8.07 6.13
N PHE A 163 -27.63 -8.15 7.13
CA PHE A 163 -26.20 -8.44 6.94
C PHE A 163 -25.80 -9.70 7.68
N THR A 164 -25.02 -10.55 7.02
CA THR A 164 -24.45 -11.75 7.63
C THR A 164 -23.42 -11.33 8.69
N PRO A 165 -23.38 -11.98 9.88
CA PRO A 165 -22.38 -11.71 10.88
C PRO A 165 -20.96 -11.84 10.35
N TYR A 166 -20.13 -10.85 10.66
CA TYR A 166 -18.73 -10.84 10.29
C TYR A 166 -17.96 -11.90 11.09
N ALA A 167 -17.46 -12.91 10.39
CA ALA A 167 -16.57 -13.93 10.94
C ALA A 167 -15.13 -13.63 10.50
N LYS A 168 -14.31 -13.14 11.44
CA LYS A 168 -12.90 -12.87 11.19
C LYS A 168 -12.19 -14.19 10.84
N SER A 169 -11.60 -14.25 9.64
CA SER A 169 -10.75 -15.38 9.28
C SER A 169 -9.58 -15.49 10.27
N PRO A 170 -9.31 -16.68 10.83
CA PRO A 170 -8.15 -16.86 11.70
C PRO A 170 -6.90 -16.50 10.91
N LYS A 171 -6.08 -15.60 11.45
CA LYS A 171 -4.81 -15.24 10.81
C LYS A 171 -3.97 -16.51 10.69
N PRO A 172 -3.30 -16.76 9.54
CA PRO A 172 -2.35 -17.85 9.44
C PRO A 172 -1.31 -17.68 10.55
N LYS A 173 -1.03 -18.75 11.30
CA LYS A 173 0.01 -18.74 12.34
C LYS A 173 1.32 -18.29 11.69
N PRO A 174 2.11 -17.39 12.34
CA PRO A 174 3.40 -17.01 11.81
C PRO A 174 4.23 -18.28 11.56
N SER A 175 4.79 -18.42 10.37
CA SER A 175 5.67 -19.55 10.04
C SER A 175 6.80 -19.62 11.05
N LYS A 176 7.16 -20.81 11.53
CA LYS A 176 8.31 -21.00 12.43
C LYS A 176 9.52 -20.25 11.86
N ARG A 177 10.15 -19.41 12.69
CA ARG A 177 11.36 -18.68 12.34
C ARG A 177 12.39 -19.73 11.92
N ARG A 178 12.79 -19.73 10.64
CA ARG A 178 13.87 -20.59 10.16
C ARG A 178 15.11 -20.31 11.01
N GLU A 179 15.81 -21.37 11.42
CA GLU A 179 17.05 -21.24 12.17
C GLU A 179 18.01 -20.35 11.38
N ARG A 180 18.65 -19.41 12.08
CA ARG A 180 19.63 -18.53 11.44
C ARG A 180 20.83 -19.38 11.04
N PRO A 181 21.30 -19.30 9.78
CA PRO A 181 22.56 -19.91 9.39
C PRO A 181 23.67 -19.39 10.30
N SER A 182 24.41 -20.30 10.92
CA SER A 182 25.52 -20.02 11.83
C SER A 182 26.79 -20.71 11.35
N LEU A 183 27.94 -20.20 11.77
CA LEU A 183 29.21 -20.89 11.60
C LEU A 183 29.31 -22.07 12.57
N SER A 184 29.82 -23.19 12.07
CA SER A 184 30.24 -24.30 12.93
C SER A 184 31.45 -23.91 13.80
N ALA A 185 31.70 -24.67 14.87
CA ALA A 185 32.86 -24.45 15.73
C ALA A 185 34.19 -24.62 14.95
N GLU A 186 34.23 -25.55 14.02
CA GLU A 186 35.38 -25.82 13.15
C GLU A 186 35.66 -24.63 12.23
N GLU A 187 34.62 -24.09 11.57
CA GLU A 187 34.77 -22.91 10.70
C GLU A 187 35.24 -21.68 11.47
N LYS A 188 34.76 -21.49 12.71
CA LYS A 188 35.23 -20.39 13.56
C LYS A 188 36.70 -20.53 13.92
N ALA A 189 37.12 -21.73 14.31
CA ALA A 189 38.52 -21.99 14.65
C ALA A 189 39.42 -21.79 13.42
N GLU A 190 38.98 -22.25 12.25
CA GLU A 190 39.73 -22.12 11.01
C GLU A 190 39.83 -20.66 10.53
N MET A 191 38.71 -19.92 10.57
CA MET A 191 38.71 -18.48 10.27
C MET A 191 39.64 -17.70 11.20
N LEU A 192 39.67 -18.03 12.49
CA LEU A 192 40.57 -17.39 13.45
C LEU A 192 42.04 -17.72 13.15
N ARG A 193 42.35 -19.00 12.88
CA ARG A 193 43.69 -19.47 12.54
C ARG A 193 44.23 -18.76 11.30
N LEU A 194 43.42 -18.70 10.24
CA LEU A 194 43.77 -18.03 8.99
C LEU A 194 43.86 -16.51 9.17
N ALA A 195 43.02 -15.90 10.01
CA ALA A 195 43.11 -14.47 10.32
C ALA A 195 44.43 -14.11 11.01
N GLU A 196 44.90 -14.91 11.97
CA GLU A 196 46.19 -14.71 12.62
C GLU A 196 47.38 -14.91 11.67
N ALA A 197 47.30 -15.91 10.79
CA ALA A 197 48.32 -16.11 9.75
C ALA A 197 48.35 -14.94 8.75
N ALA A 198 47.17 -14.47 8.31
CA ALA A 198 47.03 -13.37 7.38
C ALA A 198 47.51 -12.02 7.94
N LYS A 199 47.48 -11.81 9.27
CA LYS A 199 48.07 -10.60 9.89
C LYS A 199 49.57 -10.47 9.63
N LYS A 200 50.26 -11.60 9.41
CA LYS A 200 51.70 -11.64 9.10
C LYS A 200 51.99 -11.37 7.61
N ALA A 201 50.96 -11.22 6.77
CA ALA A 201 51.13 -10.89 5.36
C ALA A 201 51.73 -9.48 5.23
N THR A 202 53.05 -9.42 4.99
CA THR A 202 53.75 -8.16 4.75
C THR A 202 53.60 -7.74 3.28
N LYS A 203 53.63 -6.43 2.99
CA LYS A 203 53.66 -5.87 1.62
C LYS A 203 54.94 -6.23 0.82
N ARG A 204 55.76 -7.17 1.29
CA ARG A 204 57.06 -7.54 0.68
C ARG A 204 56.90 -8.51 -0.51
N VAL A 205 55.71 -9.06 -0.73
CA VAL A 205 55.39 -9.89 -1.90
C VAL A 205 55.38 -9.01 -3.15
N GLY A 206 56.55 -8.85 -3.78
CA GLY A 206 56.80 -7.92 -4.87
C GLY A 206 58.23 -7.40 -4.93
N ARG A 207 59.03 -7.62 -3.86
CA ARG A 207 60.46 -7.34 -3.88
C ARG A 207 61.16 -8.31 -4.83
N ARG A 208 61.74 -7.80 -5.91
CA ARG A 208 62.63 -8.60 -6.78
C ARG A 208 63.85 -9.00 -5.96
N LEU A 209 64.01 -10.30 -5.74
CA LEU A 209 65.25 -10.84 -5.19
C LEU A 209 66.40 -10.56 -6.17
N GLY A 210 67.58 -10.25 -5.64
CA GLY A 210 68.79 -10.10 -6.45
C GLY A 210 69.19 -11.41 -7.15
N PRO A 211 70.22 -11.39 -8.03
CA PRO A 211 70.64 -12.57 -8.79
C PRO A 211 71.16 -13.74 -7.90
N ALA A 212 71.59 -13.45 -6.68
CA ALA A 212 72.01 -14.42 -5.66
C ALA A 212 71.41 -14.04 -4.28
N PRO A 213 70.14 -14.42 -4.00
CA PRO A 213 69.51 -14.11 -2.72
C PRO A 213 70.12 -14.94 -1.58
N SER A 214 70.16 -14.37 -0.38
CA SER A 214 70.58 -15.11 0.81
C SER A 214 69.53 -16.15 1.21
N ALA A 215 69.92 -17.18 1.98
CA ALA A 215 69.00 -18.17 2.51
C ALA A 215 67.91 -17.54 3.39
N GLU A 216 68.25 -16.47 4.11
CA GLU A 216 67.31 -15.69 4.92
C GLU A 216 66.29 -14.96 4.03
N GLU A 217 66.72 -14.36 2.91
CA GLU A 217 65.83 -13.68 1.97
C GLU A 217 64.84 -14.65 1.30
N VAL A 218 65.28 -15.87 1.00
CA VAL A 218 64.40 -16.93 0.46
C VAL A 218 63.37 -17.35 1.49
N LYS A 219 63.77 -17.56 2.75
CA LYS A 219 62.87 -17.93 3.85
C LYS A 219 61.83 -16.82 4.12
N GLU A 220 62.27 -15.55 4.15
CA GLU A 220 61.36 -14.41 4.28
C GLU A 220 60.31 -14.36 3.14
N LEU A 221 60.72 -14.67 1.91
CA LEU A 221 59.79 -14.70 0.77
C LEU A 221 58.78 -15.85 0.91
N GLN A 222 59.21 -17.03 1.36
CA GLN A 222 58.33 -18.18 1.62
C GLN A 222 57.30 -17.87 2.70
N ASP A 223 57.74 -17.30 3.82
CA ASP A 223 56.84 -16.89 4.92
C ASP A 223 55.81 -15.85 4.43
N ALA A 224 56.23 -14.94 3.55
CA ALA A 224 55.33 -13.95 2.96
C ALA A 224 54.32 -14.56 1.96
N LEU A 225 54.70 -15.60 1.21
CA LEU A 225 53.80 -16.33 0.32
C LEU A 225 52.77 -17.14 1.12
N ALA A 226 53.19 -17.86 2.15
CA ALA A 226 52.28 -18.62 3.02
C ALA A 226 51.27 -17.70 3.71
N ALA A 227 51.70 -16.52 4.17
CA ALA A 227 50.80 -15.54 4.76
C ALA A 227 49.79 -14.95 3.74
N ARG A 228 50.18 -14.85 2.46
CA ARG A 228 49.28 -14.46 1.37
C ARG A 228 48.26 -15.54 1.06
N GLU A 229 48.66 -16.79 0.96
CA GLU A 229 47.76 -17.93 0.74
C GLU A 229 46.71 -18.02 1.85
N ALA A 230 47.13 -17.94 3.12
CA ALA A 230 46.19 -17.88 4.25
C ALA A 230 45.23 -16.68 4.19
N SER A 231 45.70 -15.56 3.64
CA SER A 231 44.89 -14.37 3.44
C SER A 231 43.82 -14.54 2.34
N GLU A 232 44.12 -15.30 1.30
CA GLU A 232 43.20 -15.63 0.21
C GLU A 232 42.16 -16.66 0.68
N GLU A 233 42.60 -17.75 1.32
CA GLU A 233 41.73 -18.80 1.87
C GLU A 233 40.73 -18.25 2.90
N LEU A 234 41.17 -17.33 3.77
CA LEU A 234 40.27 -16.66 4.71
C LEU A 234 39.15 -15.89 4.00
N SER A 235 39.48 -15.20 2.90
CA SER A 235 38.51 -14.40 2.16
C SER A 235 37.47 -15.31 1.49
N ASP A 236 37.88 -16.45 0.96
CA ASP A 236 36.98 -17.44 0.36
C ASP A 236 36.01 -18.02 1.40
N LEU A 237 36.50 -18.34 2.61
CA LEU A 237 35.66 -18.81 3.71
C LEU A 237 34.63 -17.76 4.15
N ILE A 238 35.03 -16.49 4.26
CA ILE A 238 34.11 -15.38 4.59
C ILE A 238 33.01 -15.27 3.53
N ILE A 239 33.37 -15.35 2.25
CA ILE A 239 32.45 -15.27 1.12
C ILE A 239 31.48 -16.46 1.13
N ALA A 240 31.99 -17.69 1.28
CA ALA A 240 31.19 -18.90 1.34
C ALA A 240 30.19 -18.87 2.50
N ALA A 241 30.63 -18.49 3.70
CA ALA A 241 29.77 -18.36 4.86
C ALA A 241 28.71 -17.26 4.66
N ARG A 242 29.07 -16.14 4.04
CA ARG A 242 28.14 -15.06 3.75
C ARG A 242 27.08 -15.48 2.72
N ASN A 243 27.45 -16.23 1.68
CA ASN A 243 26.51 -16.78 0.70
C ASN A 243 25.48 -17.74 1.33
N ARG A 244 25.85 -18.44 2.41
CA ARG A 244 24.92 -19.25 3.22
C ARG A 244 23.99 -18.43 4.12
N GLY A 245 24.17 -17.11 4.17
CA GLY A 245 23.33 -16.19 4.94
C GLY A 245 23.82 -15.89 6.36
N VAL A 246 25.07 -16.26 6.70
CA VAL A 246 25.68 -15.92 8.00
C VAL A 246 25.78 -14.38 8.13
N PRO A 247 25.39 -13.79 9.27
CA PRO A 247 25.52 -12.35 9.51
C PRO A 247 26.98 -11.88 9.50
N TRP A 248 27.24 -10.66 9.02
CA TRP A 248 28.57 -10.06 9.05
C TRP A 248 29.17 -9.96 10.45
N THR A 249 28.32 -9.73 11.47
CA THR A 249 28.74 -9.69 12.88
C THR A 249 29.40 -11.00 13.31
N ASP A 250 28.81 -12.12 12.91
CA ASP A 250 29.29 -13.44 13.31
C ASP A 250 30.60 -13.79 12.58
N LEU A 251 30.80 -13.24 11.37
CA LEU A 251 32.04 -13.35 10.60
C LEU A 251 33.15 -12.47 11.18
N ASP A 252 32.83 -11.24 11.61
CA ASP A 252 33.78 -10.37 12.31
C ASP A 252 34.27 -11.02 13.61
N ASP A 253 33.35 -11.56 14.41
CA ASP A 253 33.66 -12.25 15.66
C ASP A 253 34.53 -13.49 15.42
N ALA A 254 34.21 -14.30 14.39
CA ALA A 254 34.99 -15.49 14.04
C ALA A 254 36.42 -15.17 13.58
N CYS A 255 36.63 -14.02 12.95
CA CYS A 255 37.94 -13.60 12.46
C CYS A 255 38.72 -12.75 13.50
N GLY A 256 38.14 -12.44 14.66
CA GLY A 256 38.74 -11.52 15.64
C GLY A 256 38.87 -10.08 15.11
N TYR A 257 37.96 -9.68 14.22
CA TYR A 257 37.98 -8.39 13.54
C TYR A 257 37.14 -7.33 14.26
N ALA A 258 37.49 -6.06 14.04
CA ALA A 258 36.59 -4.97 14.37
C ALA A 258 35.35 -5.02 13.45
N ARG A 259 34.20 -4.64 14.00
CA ARG A 259 32.91 -4.65 13.29
C ARG A 259 32.99 -4.00 11.91
N GLY A 260 32.58 -4.72 10.88
CA GLY A 260 32.57 -4.31 9.47
C GLY A 260 33.85 -4.64 8.70
N SER A 261 34.91 -5.16 9.35
CA SER A 261 36.17 -5.41 8.66
C SER A 261 36.12 -6.66 7.77
N ALA A 262 35.34 -7.68 8.13
CA ALA A 262 35.11 -8.85 7.27
C ALA A 262 34.41 -8.43 5.96
N GLN A 263 33.47 -7.49 6.04
CA GLN A 263 32.80 -6.94 4.86
C GLN A 263 33.79 -6.18 3.97
N VAL A 264 34.60 -5.28 4.55
CA VAL A 264 35.62 -4.52 3.78
C VAL A 264 36.62 -5.46 3.11
N ARG A 265 37.06 -6.50 3.82
CA ARG A 265 37.94 -7.54 3.29
C ARG A 265 37.28 -8.28 2.13
N ALA A 266 36.07 -8.80 2.32
CA ALA A 266 35.34 -9.50 1.28
C ALA A 266 35.19 -8.65 0.01
N VAL A 267 34.85 -7.35 0.14
CA VAL A 267 34.74 -6.41 -0.99
C VAL A 267 36.07 -6.22 -1.72
N ARG A 268 37.20 -6.09 -0.99
CA ARG A 268 38.54 -6.02 -1.59
C ARG A 268 38.91 -7.28 -2.37
N HIS A 269 38.38 -8.42 -1.95
CA HIS A 269 38.58 -9.72 -2.58
C HIS A 269 37.43 -10.10 -3.54
N GLY A 270 36.64 -9.12 -4.00
CA GLY A 270 35.67 -9.30 -5.10
C GLY A 270 34.24 -9.67 -4.68
N TYR A 271 33.94 -9.76 -3.38
CA TYR A 271 32.59 -10.01 -2.89
C TYR A 271 31.67 -8.80 -3.11
N GLY A 272 30.50 -9.03 -3.73
CA GLY A 272 29.48 -7.99 -3.92
C GLY A 272 29.64 -7.12 -5.17
N GLN A 273 30.59 -7.42 -6.08
CA GLN A 273 30.59 -6.82 -7.41
C GLN A 273 29.55 -7.50 -8.32
N GLY A 274 28.34 -6.95 -8.33
CA GLY A 274 27.45 -7.10 -9.47
C GLY A 274 28.03 -6.35 -10.67
N TRP A 275 28.54 -7.10 -11.65
CA TRP A 275 28.72 -6.75 -13.07
C TRP A 275 29.69 -5.59 -13.43
N SER A 276 30.72 -5.96 -14.21
CA SER A 276 31.57 -5.15 -15.10
C SER A 276 32.28 -3.91 -14.52
N SER A 277 33.55 -4.08 -14.08
CA SER A 277 34.62 -3.08 -14.36
C SER A 277 35.99 -3.39 -13.73
N LEU A 278 36.15 -4.42 -12.88
CA LEU A 278 37.50 -4.85 -12.47
C LEU A 278 37.87 -6.16 -13.17
N PRO A 279 39.07 -6.24 -13.80
CA PRO A 279 39.53 -7.47 -14.43
C PRO A 279 39.63 -8.58 -13.37
N VAL A 280 39.26 -9.79 -13.77
CA VAL A 280 39.48 -11.03 -13.00
C VAL A 280 40.94 -11.05 -12.56
N TYR A 281 41.17 -11.14 -11.25
CA TYR A 281 42.51 -11.20 -10.69
C TYR A 281 43.26 -12.40 -11.30
N THR A 282 44.33 -12.11 -12.01
CA THR A 282 45.20 -13.12 -12.61
C THR A 282 46.30 -13.44 -11.59
N PRO A 283 46.48 -14.71 -11.19
CA PRO A 283 47.57 -15.11 -10.31
C PRO A 283 48.90 -14.59 -10.87
N THR A 284 49.72 -13.95 -10.03
CA THR A 284 51.04 -13.52 -10.44
C THR A 284 51.86 -14.77 -10.76
N GLN A 285 51.96 -15.12 -12.05
CA GLN A 285 52.84 -16.21 -12.47
C GLN A 285 54.26 -15.82 -12.09
N LEU A 286 54.88 -16.63 -11.24
CA LEU A 286 56.30 -16.54 -10.97
C LEU A 286 57.02 -16.88 -12.27
N ASP A 287 57.99 -16.05 -12.65
CA ASP A 287 58.77 -16.25 -13.86
C ASP A 287 59.44 -17.65 -13.84
N GLY A 288 59.57 -18.29 -15.00
CA GLY A 288 60.02 -19.70 -15.10
C GLY A 288 61.41 -19.93 -14.50
N SER A 289 62.23 -18.89 -14.45
CA SER A 289 63.54 -18.89 -13.79
C SER A 289 63.47 -19.01 -12.26
N VAL A 290 62.38 -18.54 -11.64
CA VAL A 290 62.12 -18.64 -10.20
C VAL A 290 61.55 -20.01 -9.85
N GLN A 291 60.68 -20.55 -10.70
CA GLN A 291 60.13 -21.91 -10.56
C GLN A 291 61.20 -23.00 -10.68
N GLN A 292 62.12 -22.87 -11.64
CA GLN A 292 63.23 -23.82 -11.81
C GLN A 292 64.20 -23.83 -10.61
N LYS A 293 64.44 -22.67 -9.98
CA LYS A 293 65.29 -22.58 -8.79
C LYS A 293 64.60 -23.12 -7.54
N LEU A 294 63.28 -22.94 -7.41
CA LEU A 294 62.47 -23.58 -6.37
C LEU A 294 62.54 -25.11 -6.47
N ALA A 295 62.48 -25.66 -7.69
CA ALA A 295 62.62 -27.10 -7.91
C ALA A 295 64.04 -27.61 -7.59
N ALA A 296 65.08 -26.83 -7.89
CA ALA A 296 66.47 -27.19 -7.59
C ALA A 296 66.78 -27.24 -6.08
N VAL A 297 66.15 -26.38 -5.29
CA VAL A 297 66.28 -26.38 -3.82
C VAL A 297 65.48 -27.53 -3.18
N GLN A 298 64.38 -27.95 -3.80
CA GLN A 298 63.58 -29.10 -3.35
C GLN A 298 64.20 -30.46 -3.74
N GLY A 299 65.06 -30.51 -4.76
CA GLY A 299 65.71 -31.73 -5.25
C GLY A 299 67.14 -31.99 -4.77
N GLY A 300 67.70 -31.11 -3.92
CA GLY A 300 69.04 -31.25 -3.35
C GLY A 300 69.01 -31.62 -1.87
N ALA A 301 68.69 -32.88 -1.58
CA ALA A 301 68.95 -33.56 -0.31
C ALA A 301 69.70 -34.86 -0.61
#